data_AF-A0A844EDW2-F1
#
_entry.id   AF-A0A844EDW2-F1
#
_cell.length_a   1.000
_cell.length_b   1.000
_cell.length_c   1.000
_cell.angle_alpha   90.00
_cell.angle_beta   90.00
_cell.angle_gamma   90.00
#
_symmetry.space_group_name_H-M   'P 1'
#
loop_
_entity.id
_entity.type
_entity.pdbx_description
1 polymer ?
#
loop_
_entity_poly.entity_id
_entity_poly.type
_entity_poly.pdbx_seq_one_letter_code
_entity_poly.pdbx_strand_id
1 'polypeptide(L)'
;HFGESDADEDGFFVDTDKPDTQISVDQLAELEQSMHNIIKQDLSTKVVFLSADEAAQVAGDDPYQQELVKENEVDGKVKFFQIGDFKSIA
;
A
#
# COMPACT_ATOMS: atom_id res chain seq x y z
N HIS A 1 1.67 15.34 -2.39
CA HIS A 1 2.40 14.15 -2.87
C HIS A 1 1.36 13.08 -3.24
N PHE A 2 1.71 12.04 -4.01
CA PHE A 2 0.74 10.99 -4.33
C PHE A 2 0.78 9.89 -3.27
N GLY A 3 -0.38 9.30 -2.96
CA GLY A 3 -0.45 8.17 -2.02
C GLY A 3 0.00 8.53 -0.61
N GLU A 4 -0.38 9.71 -0.11
CA GLU A 4 -0.03 10.11 1.25
C GLU A 4 -0.70 9.18 2.26
N SER A 5 0.05 8.81 3.28
CA SER A 5 -0.48 8.15 4.47
C SER A 5 0.28 8.66 5.68
N ASP A 6 -0.45 8.88 6.76
CA ASP A 6 0.12 9.31 8.02
C ASP A 6 -0.73 8.78 9.18
N ALA A 7 -0.13 8.71 10.36
CA ALA A 7 -0.76 8.22 11.57
C ALA A 7 -0.26 8.96 12.81
N ASP A 8 -1.19 9.29 13.70
CA ASP A 8 -0.94 9.95 14.97
C ASP A 8 -1.73 9.28 16.11
N GLU A 9 -1.87 9.97 17.25
CA GLU A 9 -2.58 9.46 18.41
C GLU A 9 -4.10 9.38 18.23
N ASP A 10 -4.66 10.16 17.30
CA ASP A 10 -6.10 10.24 17.04
C ASP A 10 -6.53 9.31 15.90
N GLY A 11 -5.60 8.86 15.06
CA GLY A 11 -5.87 7.85 14.05
C GLY A 11 -4.85 7.80 12.94
N PHE A 12 -5.30 7.41 11.76
CA PHE A 12 -4.48 7.40 10.54
C PHE A 12 -5.35 7.72 9.33
N PHE A 13 -4.71 8.16 8.25
CA PHE A 13 -5.35 8.30 6.95
C PHE A 13 -4.46 7.69 5.85
N VAL A 14 -5.11 7.31 4.76
CA VAL A 14 -4.46 6.82 3.54
C VAL A 14 -5.23 7.39 2.35
N ASP A 15 -4.50 8.02 1.43
CA ASP A 15 -5.06 8.44 0.16
C ASP A 15 -5.44 7.23 -0.69
N THR A 16 -6.66 7.24 -1.23
CA THR A 16 -7.14 6.22 -2.15
C THR A 16 -7.62 6.88 -3.43
N ASP A 17 -7.18 6.40 -4.58
CA ASP A 17 -7.84 6.72 -5.85
C ASP A 17 -8.67 5.52 -6.29
N LYS A 18 -9.98 5.73 -6.40
CA LYS A 18 -10.91 4.73 -6.89
C LYS A 18 -11.73 5.38 -8.00
N PRO A 19 -11.60 4.89 -9.25
CA PRO A 19 -12.03 5.64 -10.43
C PRO A 19 -13.53 5.93 -10.46
N ASP A 20 -14.34 5.06 -9.85
CA ASP A 20 -15.80 5.13 -9.96
C ASP A 20 -16.51 5.70 -8.73
N THR A 21 -15.91 5.61 -7.53
CA THR A 21 -16.53 6.08 -6.29
C THR A 21 -15.52 6.21 -5.16
N GLN A 22 -15.71 7.16 -4.27
CA GLN A 22 -15.03 7.17 -2.97
C GLN A 22 -15.63 6.11 -2.03
N ILE A 23 -14.87 5.75 -0.99
CA ILE A 23 -15.36 4.91 0.10
C ILE A 23 -16.43 5.68 0.87
N SER A 24 -17.63 5.10 0.99
CA SER A 24 -18.72 5.66 1.80
C SER A 24 -18.70 5.12 3.23
N VAL A 25 -19.36 5.84 4.14
CA VAL A 25 -19.48 5.44 5.56
C VAL A 25 -20.09 4.05 5.72
N ASP A 26 -21.07 3.70 4.87
CA ASP A 26 -21.74 2.41 4.91
C ASP A 26 -20.82 1.23 4.56
N GLN A 27 -19.68 1.49 3.89
CA GLN A 27 -18.68 0.48 3.53
C GLN A 27 -17.65 0.23 4.65
N LEU A 28 -17.59 1.09 5.68
CA LEU A 28 -16.57 1.00 6.72
C LEU A 28 -16.68 -0.29 7.53
N ALA A 29 -17.90 -0.77 7.80
CA ALA A 29 -18.11 -2.02 8.54
C ALA A 29 -17.57 -3.25 7.79
N GLU A 30 -17.73 -3.30 6.46
CA GLU A 30 -17.21 -4.38 5.62
C GLU A 30 -15.68 -4.32 5.52
N LEU A 31 -15.12 -3.10 5.44
CA LEU A 31 -13.68 -2.86 5.45
C LEU A 31 -13.05 -3.33 6.77
N GLU A 32 -13.64 -2.97 7.91
CA GLU A 32 -13.20 -3.41 9.24
C GLU A 32 -13.22 -4.95 9.35
N GLN A 33 -14.30 -5.58 8.92
CA GLN A 33 -14.41 -7.04 8.93
C GLN A 33 -13.35 -7.71 8.05
N SER A 34 -13.02 -7.10 6.91
CA SER A 34 -11.96 -7.57 6.02
C SER A 34 -10.59 -7.45 6.69
N MET A 35 -10.31 -6.35 7.40
CA MET A 35 -9.05 -6.18 8.13
C MET A 35 -8.92 -7.20 9.27
N HIS A 36 -10.01 -7.46 10.02
CA HIS A 36 -10.01 -8.52 11.03
C HIS A 36 -9.70 -9.90 10.44
N ASN A 37 -10.18 -10.20 9.24
CA ASN A 37 -9.87 -11.46 8.56
C ASN A 37 -8.40 -11.55 8.13
N ILE A 38 -7.78 -10.43 7.74
CA ILE A 38 -6.34 -10.36 7.46
C ILE A 38 -5.54 -10.57 8.75
N ILE A 39 -5.91 -9.90 9.84
CA ILE A 39 -5.23 -10.02 11.15
C ILE A 39 -5.28 -11.48 11.66
N LYS A 40 -6.41 -12.17 11.52
CA LYS A 40 -6.58 -13.56 11.95
C LYS A 40 -5.67 -14.56 11.20
N GLN A 41 -5.16 -14.20 10.03
CA GLN A 41 -4.21 -15.04 9.30
C GLN A 41 -2.81 -15.02 9.92
N ASP A 42 -2.53 -14.09 10.85
CA ASP A 42 -1.26 -13.97 11.56
C ASP A 42 -0.04 -13.95 10.61
N LEU A 43 -0.19 -13.20 9.52
CA LEU A 43 0.83 -13.12 8.47
C LEU A 43 2.03 -12.28 8.96
N SER A 44 3.23 -12.79 8.74
CA SER A 44 4.46 -12.06 9.05
C SER A 44 4.61 -10.83 8.15
N THR A 45 4.87 -9.68 8.78
CA THR A 45 5.30 -8.45 8.09
C THR A 45 6.82 -8.48 7.88
N LYS A 46 7.27 -8.19 6.67
CA LYS A 46 8.68 -8.22 6.29
C LYS A 46 9.07 -6.97 5.51
N VAL A 47 10.30 -6.52 5.69
CA VAL A 47 10.92 -5.53 4.80
C VAL A 47 11.63 -6.29 3.68
N VAL A 48 11.33 -5.95 2.43
CA VAL A 48 12.00 -6.49 1.25
C VAL A 48 12.52 -5.34 0.39
N PHE A 49 13.59 -5.61 -0.36
CA PHE A 49 14.15 -4.69 -1.33
C PHE A 49 14.00 -5.32 -2.70
N LEU A 50 13.18 -4.70 -3.55
CA LEU A 50 12.97 -5.13 -4.93
C LEU A 50 13.88 -4.32 -5.85
N SER A 51 14.30 -4.92 -6.96
CA SER A 51 14.88 -4.13 -8.06
C SER A 51 13.84 -3.17 -8.64
N ALA A 52 14.29 -2.12 -9.33
CA ALA A 52 13.40 -1.18 -10.01
C ALA A 52 12.42 -1.90 -10.97
N ASP A 53 12.90 -2.92 -11.70
CA ASP A 53 12.06 -3.72 -12.61
C ASP A 53 10.97 -4.52 -11.87
N GLU A 54 11.32 -5.17 -10.75
CA GLU A 54 10.35 -5.89 -9.91
C GLU A 54 9.35 -4.93 -9.25
N ALA A 55 9.82 -3.76 -8.80
CA ALA A 55 8.98 -2.73 -8.23
C ALA A 55 7.97 -2.18 -9.25
N ALA A 56 8.40 -1.95 -10.49
CA ALA A 56 7.53 -1.55 -11.59
C ALA A 56 6.48 -2.61 -11.92
N GLN A 57 6.81 -3.91 -11.80
CA GLN A 57 5.84 -4.99 -11.95
C GLN A 57 4.79 -5.00 -10.82
N VAL A 58 5.19 -4.67 -9.58
CA VAL A 58 4.26 -4.52 -8.46
C VAL A 58 3.31 -3.34 -8.68
N ALA A 59 3.83 -2.20 -9.18
CA ALA A 59 3.03 -1.02 -9.49
C ALA A 59 2.05 -1.24 -10.66
N GLY A 60 2.35 -2.16 -11.58
CA GLY A 60 1.46 -2.49 -12.70
C GLY A 60 1.16 -1.27 -13.58
N ASP A 61 -0.11 -1.10 -13.97
CA ASP A 61 -0.53 0.03 -14.81
C ASP A 61 -0.96 1.27 -14.00
N ASP A 62 -0.83 1.26 -12.67
CA ASP A 62 -1.23 2.38 -11.81
C ASP A 62 -0.20 3.53 -11.92
N PRO A 63 -0.58 4.70 -12.47
CA PRO A 63 0.36 5.79 -12.71
C PRO A 63 0.91 6.42 -11.42
N TYR A 64 0.17 6.37 -10.31
CA TYR A 64 0.62 6.91 -9.04
C TYR A 64 1.62 5.97 -8.36
N GLN A 65 1.36 4.66 -8.39
CA GLN A 65 2.32 3.67 -7.89
C GLN A 65 3.61 3.69 -8.71
N GLN A 66 3.53 3.83 -10.03
CA GLN A 66 4.71 3.97 -10.89
C GLN A 66 5.56 5.19 -10.53
N GLU A 67 4.93 6.32 -10.21
CA GLU A 67 5.66 7.52 -9.79
C GLU A 67 6.29 7.34 -8.40
N LEU A 68 5.56 6.73 -7.46
CA LEU A 68 6.09 6.40 -6.13
C LEU A 68 7.29 5.45 -6.19
N VAL A 69 7.29 4.47 -7.09
CA VAL A 69 8.43 3.57 -7.32
C VAL A 69 9.67 4.38 -7.72
N LYS A 70 9.53 5.34 -8.64
CA LYS A 70 10.65 6.19 -9.08
C LYS A 70 11.14 7.11 -7.97
N GLU A 71 10.22 7.74 -7.23
CA GLU A 71 10.57 8.65 -6.13
C GLU A 71 11.31 7.95 -4.99
N ASN A 72 11.02 6.67 -4.76
CA ASN A 72 11.60 5.87 -3.68
C ASN A 72 12.74 4.94 -4.16
N GLU A 73 13.18 5.04 -5.41
CA GLU A 73 14.32 4.29 -5.91
C GLU A 73 15.64 4.85 -5.37
N VAL A 74 16.41 3.97 -4.72
CA VAL A 74 17.76 4.27 -4.24
C VAL A 74 18.69 3.15 -4.70
N ASP A 75 19.72 3.51 -5.48
CA ASP A 75 20.71 2.58 -6.03
C ASP A 75 20.10 1.38 -6.78
N GLY A 76 19.06 1.64 -7.59
CA GLY A 76 18.37 0.61 -8.40
C GLY A 76 17.45 -0.31 -7.61
N LYS A 77 17.14 0.02 -6.36
CA LYS A 77 16.25 -0.76 -5.49
C LYS A 77 15.20 0.11 -4.83
N VAL A 78 14.05 -0.49 -4.56
CA VAL A 78 12.95 0.14 -3.82
C VAL A 78 12.61 -0.71 -2.61
N LYS A 79 12.42 -0.05 -1.47
CA LYS A 79 12.04 -0.69 -0.21
C LYS A 79 10.53 -0.90 -0.16
N PHE A 80 10.11 -2.09 0.23
CA PHE A 80 8.70 -2.45 0.41
C PHE A 80 8.44 -3.08 1.78
N PHE A 81 7.25 -2.84 2.32
CA PHE A 81 6.64 -3.67 3.36
C PHE A 81 5.81 -4.77 2.69
N GLN A 82 6.04 -6.02 3.07
CA GLN A 82 5.33 -7.19 2.57
C GLN A 82 4.55 -7.89 3.69
N ILE A 83 3.27 -8.18 3.42
CA ILE A 83 2.37 -8.96 4.29
C ILE A 83 1.69 -10.02 3.41
N GLY A 84 2.08 -11.29 3.57
CA GLY A 84 1.65 -12.34 2.64
C GLY A 84 2.04 -12.01 1.20
N ASP A 85 1.05 -11.92 0.32
CA ASP A 85 1.25 -11.58 -1.10
C ASP A 85 1.17 -10.06 -1.37
N PHE A 86 0.67 -9.28 -0.41
CA PHE A 86 0.56 -7.83 -0.53
C PHE A 86 1.94 -7.17 -0.30
N LYS A 87 2.25 -6.17 -1.14
CA LYS A 87 3.46 -5.34 -1.03
C LYS A 87 3.07 -3.87 -1.17
N SER A 88 3.57 -3.04 -0.26
CA SER A 88 3.41 -1.58 -0.30
C SER A 88 4.78 -0.91 -0.18
N ILE A 89 4.96 0.20 -0.90
CA ILE A 89 6.20 0.99 -0.87
C ILE A 89 6.37 1.55 0.55
N ALA A 90 7.60 1.52 1.06
CA ALA A 90 7.92 1.73 2.47
C ALA A 90 8.30 3.16 2.86
#